data_AF-A0A2S8ILG1-F1
#
_entry.id   AF-A0A2S8ILG1-F1
#
_cell.length_a   1.000
_cell.length_b   1.000
_cell.length_c   1.000
_cell.angle_alpha   90.00
_cell.angle_beta   90.00
_cell.angle_gamma   90.00
#
_symmetry.space_group_name_H-M   'P 1'
#
loop_
_entity.id
_entity.type
_entity.pdbx_description
1 polymer ?
#
loop_
_entity_poly.entity_id
_entity_poly.type
_entity_poly.pdbx_seq_one_letter_code
_entity_poly.pdbx_strand_id
1 'polypeptide(L)'
;MVFYAGLIERGVDEEKTLENKRFDDLMAELRAINITVPKSGTLKALNKQRVLTKHYAQVAEPITVRTYFDAALVAIEATVKAVTGGGIRELFIADLLNEGRTKEHLKNAERAIAAGDYMEALIETRKAIFIEFEEAYNVYGWRDYDPNETGRGLGVSLLAGGWSAPYWAKNKQWIERNVKVPTDYIQIDYDNFRIQSMEYGIHTVELENIRRLTPAVFRRDYSDSWSVTYDAAFPANNANEKNAKYCLDRAVSFILKKQEHSEIRRIPAADQLFDPPTVYIGRIVYEGPSTQSKPLHTIAEGYEYTIKRIVGGFDPNETFYELIAESAEKKPGGLLGDRPAHIFSGFLQIVPDDGSA
;
A
#
# COMPACT_ATOMS: atom_id res chain seq x y z
N MET A 1 15.41 -20.45 15.10
CA MET A 1 14.83 -19.11 14.87
C MET A 1 13.88 -18.72 16.00
N VAL A 2 12.77 -19.42 16.25
CA VAL A 2 11.83 -19.05 17.33
C VAL A 2 12.49 -18.88 18.71
N PHE A 3 13.31 -19.84 19.17
CA PHE A 3 14.01 -19.74 20.46
C PHE A 3 15.02 -18.60 20.52
N TYR A 4 15.63 -18.26 19.39
CA TYR A 4 16.59 -17.17 19.29
C TYR A 4 15.87 -15.82 19.37
N ALA A 5 14.78 -15.65 18.60
CA ALA A 5 13.93 -14.48 18.67
C ALA A 5 13.35 -14.27 20.09
N GLY A 6 12.94 -15.34 20.77
CA GLY A 6 12.43 -15.25 22.14
C GLY A 6 13.47 -14.82 23.18
N LEU A 7 14.77 -15.07 22.93
CA LEU A 7 15.86 -14.59 23.78
C LEU A 7 16.18 -13.11 23.51
N ILE A 8 16.12 -12.67 22.26
CA ILE A 8 16.26 -11.25 21.89
C ILE A 8 15.15 -10.42 22.52
N GLU A 9 13.90 -10.88 22.43
CA GLU A 9 12.76 -10.17 23.04
C GLU A 9 12.89 -10.00 24.57
N ARG A 10 13.70 -10.84 25.22
CA ARG A 10 14.01 -10.75 26.65
C ARG A 10 15.33 -10.01 26.94
N GLY A 11 15.96 -9.40 25.94
CA GLY A 11 17.19 -8.63 26.06
C GLY A 11 18.45 -9.47 26.37
N VAL A 12 18.41 -10.79 26.15
CA VAL A 12 19.55 -11.67 26.48
C VAL A 12 20.70 -11.50 25.48
N ASP A 13 20.42 -11.01 24.28
CA ASP A 13 21.42 -10.68 23.26
C ASP A 13 22.26 -9.44 23.61
N GLU A 14 21.71 -8.51 24.39
CA GLU A 14 22.45 -7.35 24.91
C GLU A 14 23.53 -7.78 25.92
N GLU A 15 23.31 -8.87 26.64
CA GLU A 15 24.24 -9.38 27.67
C GLU A 15 25.18 -10.48 27.16
N LYS A 16 24.76 -11.27 26.16
CA LYS A 16 25.51 -12.44 25.68
C LYS A 16 25.39 -12.60 24.17
N THR A 17 26.51 -12.93 23.51
CA THR A 17 26.49 -13.28 22.08
C THR A 17 25.70 -14.57 21.83
N LEU A 18 24.55 -14.46 21.14
CA LEU A 18 23.66 -15.58 20.87
C LEU A 18 23.87 -16.23 19.48
N GLU A 19 24.51 -15.53 18.54
CA GLU A 19 24.60 -15.94 17.12
C GLU A 19 25.35 -17.26 16.90
N ASN A 20 26.31 -17.58 17.76
CA ASN A 20 27.14 -18.78 17.64
C ASN A 20 26.62 -19.98 18.45
N LYS A 21 25.49 -19.84 19.14
CA LYS A 21 24.95 -20.87 20.04
C LYS A 21 24.22 -21.97 19.29
N ARG A 22 24.42 -23.22 19.71
CA ARG A 22 23.72 -24.37 19.11
C ARG A 22 22.29 -24.45 19.64
N PHE A 23 21.46 -25.26 18.97
CA PHE A 23 20.06 -25.47 19.34
C PHE A 23 19.87 -25.86 20.82
N ASP A 24 20.75 -26.73 21.34
CA ASP A 24 20.70 -27.15 22.74
C ASP A 24 21.07 -26.04 23.72
N ASP A 25 22.01 -25.18 23.32
CA ASP A 25 22.45 -24.03 24.11
C ASP A 25 21.35 -22.96 24.18
N LEU A 26 20.64 -22.71 23.07
CA LEU A 26 19.49 -21.80 23.05
C LEU A 26 18.36 -22.26 23.99
N MET A 27 18.08 -23.57 24.04
CA MET A 27 17.12 -24.12 25.01
C MET A 27 17.60 -24.02 26.46
N ALA A 28 18.91 -24.11 26.70
CA ALA A 28 19.49 -23.95 28.03
C ALA A 28 19.40 -22.50 28.51
N GLU A 29 19.66 -21.53 27.64
CA GLU A 29 19.52 -20.09 27.95
C GLU A 29 18.05 -19.73 28.23
N LEU A 30 17.09 -20.25 27.45
CA LEU A 30 15.67 -20.05 27.75
C LEU A 30 15.28 -20.56 29.15
N ARG A 31 15.85 -21.69 29.58
CA ARG A 31 15.62 -22.21 30.93
C ARG A 31 16.28 -21.34 32.00
N ALA A 32 17.45 -20.76 31.71
CA ALA A 32 18.15 -19.87 32.63
C ALA A 32 17.32 -18.62 32.95
N ILE A 33 16.49 -18.16 32.00
CA ILE A 33 15.52 -17.06 32.20
C ILE A 33 14.12 -17.55 32.62
N ASN A 34 14.01 -18.75 33.21
CA ASN A 34 12.77 -19.37 33.69
C ASN A 34 11.70 -19.66 32.62
N ILE A 35 12.06 -19.75 31.34
CA ILE A 35 11.15 -20.15 30.27
C ILE A 35 11.24 -21.66 30.04
N THR A 36 10.20 -22.38 30.41
CA THR A 36 10.14 -23.83 30.23
C THR A 36 9.82 -24.20 28.80
N VAL A 37 10.71 -24.95 28.15
CA VAL A 37 10.47 -25.53 26.82
C VAL A 37 9.90 -26.95 26.99
N PRO A 38 8.59 -27.18 26.78
CA PRO A 38 7.99 -28.50 26.92
C PRO A 38 8.50 -29.45 25.83
N LYS A 39 8.46 -30.76 26.09
CA LYS A 39 8.93 -31.81 25.16
C LYS A 39 10.36 -31.60 24.63
N SER A 40 11.23 -30.94 25.40
CA SER A 40 12.62 -30.65 25.00
C SER A 40 13.40 -31.91 24.59
N GLY A 41 13.16 -33.07 25.22
CA GLY A 41 13.80 -34.33 24.84
C GLY A 41 13.43 -34.78 23.42
N THR A 42 12.16 -34.64 23.06
CA THR A 42 11.64 -34.93 21.72
C THR A 42 12.20 -33.96 20.67
N LEU A 43 12.39 -32.68 21.02
CA LEU A 43 13.02 -31.69 20.13
C LEU A 43 14.51 -31.96 19.90
N LYS A 44 15.22 -32.42 20.94
CA LYS A 44 16.62 -32.87 20.80
C LYS A 44 16.71 -34.07 19.86
N ALA A 45 15.80 -35.03 20.02
CA ALA A 45 15.71 -36.20 19.14
C ALA A 45 15.39 -35.78 17.70
N LEU A 46 14.47 -34.83 17.48
CA LEU A 46 14.19 -34.26 16.15
C LEU A 46 15.45 -33.65 15.52
N ASN A 47 16.19 -32.80 16.24
CA ASN A 47 17.40 -32.18 15.69
C ASN A 47 18.47 -33.23 15.36
N LYS A 48 18.64 -34.25 16.20
CA LYS A 48 19.53 -35.38 15.94
C LYS A 48 19.09 -36.16 14.68
N GLN A 49 17.80 -36.46 14.55
CA GLN A 49 17.26 -37.18 13.39
C GLN A 49 17.46 -36.37 12.10
N ARG A 50 17.25 -35.05 12.12
CA ARG A 50 17.52 -34.17 10.97
C ARG A 50 18.98 -34.25 10.51
N VAL A 51 19.92 -34.23 11.44
CA VAL A 51 21.36 -34.39 11.15
C VAL A 51 21.63 -35.78 10.57
N LEU A 52 21.04 -36.84 11.14
CA LEU A 52 21.21 -38.20 10.63
C LEU A 52 20.65 -38.37 9.22
N THR A 53 19.44 -37.89 8.95
CA THR A 53 18.83 -37.92 7.60
C THR A 53 19.67 -37.13 6.60
N LYS A 54 20.20 -35.96 6.97
CA LYS A 54 21.05 -35.14 6.08
C LYS A 54 22.39 -35.82 5.75
N HIS A 55 23.08 -36.37 6.75
CA HIS A 55 24.45 -36.88 6.58
C HIS A 55 24.51 -38.35 6.17
N TYR A 56 23.49 -39.15 6.50
CA TYR A 56 23.46 -40.59 6.28
C TYR A 56 22.28 -41.05 5.42
N ALA A 57 21.53 -40.13 4.80
CA ALA A 57 20.38 -40.42 3.93
C ALA A 57 19.33 -41.36 4.54
N GLN A 58 19.21 -41.39 5.87
CA GLN A 58 18.24 -42.22 6.57
C GLN A 58 16.81 -41.71 6.37
N VAL A 59 15.94 -42.59 5.86
CA VAL A 59 14.52 -42.28 5.68
C VAL A 59 13.85 -42.14 7.04
N ALA A 60 13.21 -41.00 7.28
CA ALA A 60 12.41 -40.79 8.48
C ALA A 60 11.00 -41.34 8.27
N GLU A 61 10.52 -42.13 9.23
CA GLU A 61 9.14 -42.64 9.18
C GLU A 61 8.12 -41.50 9.29
N PRO A 62 7.06 -41.48 8.47
CA PRO A 62 6.06 -40.40 8.48
C PRO A 62 5.40 -40.14 9.84
N ILE A 63 5.16 -41.19 10.62
CA ILE A 63 4.55 -41.10 11.97
C ILE A 63 5.48 -40.38 12.95
N THR A 64 6.78 -40.69 12.88
CA THR A 64 7.81 -40.05 13.70
C THR A 64 7.94 -38.57 13.35
N VAL A 65 7.87 -38.22 12.07
CA VAL A 65 7.87 -36.82 11.62
C VAL A 65 6.66 -36.05 12.15
N ARG A 66 5.45 -36.63 12.11
CA ARG A 66 4.25 -36.01 12.69
C ARG A 66 4.39 -35.77 14.19
N THR A 67 4.88 -36.76 14.92
CA THR A 67 5.12 -36.63 16.37
C THR A 67 6.09 -35.50 16.69
N TYR A 68 7.15 -35.35 15.89
CA TYR A 68 8.09 -34.23 16.04
C TYR A 68 7.47 -32.88 15.69
N PHE A 69 6.64 -32.83 14.65
CA PHE A 69 5.92 -31.62 14.26
C PHE A 69 4.97 -31.16 15.37
N ASP A 70 4.18 -32.08 15.93
CA ASP A 70 3.27 -31.77 17.04
C ASP A 70 4.03 -31.34 18.31
N ALA A 71 5.17 -31.96 18.58
CA ALA A 71 6.04 -31.55 19.69
C ALA A 71 6.62 -30.15 19.48
N ALA A 72 7.02 -29.81 18.25
CA ALA A 72 7.51 -28.48 17.88
C ALA A 72 6.43 -27.42 18.03
N LEU A 73 5.21 -27.67 17.56
CA LEU A 73 4.08 -26.75 17.73
C LEU A 73 3.81 -26.46 19.21
N VAL A 74 3.72 -27.49 20.05
CA VAL A 74 3.49 -27.34 21.50
C VAL A 74 4.60 -26.53 22.17
N ALA A 75 5.85 -26.79 21.79
CA ALA A 75 6.99 -26.07 22.35
C ALA A 75 7.07 -24.62 21.90
N ILE A 76 6.80 -24.35 20.62
CA ILE A 76 6.74 -23.01 20.07
C ILE A 76 5.63 -22.21 20.76
N GLU A 77 4.41 -22.75 20.84
CA GLU A 77 3.27 -22.09 21.48
C GLU A 77 3.57 -21.73 22.93
N ALA A 78 4.10 -22.67 23.71
CA ALA A 78 4.43 -22.45 25.12
C ALA A 78 5.57 -21.44 25.31
N THR A 79 6.59 -21.48 24.44
CA THR A 79 7.73 -20.57 24.52
C THR A 79 7.31 -19.15 24.16
N VAL A 80 6.57 -19.00 23.05
CA VAL A 80 6.05 -17.70 22.61
C VAL A 80 5.17 -17.10 23.70
N LYS A 81 4.20 -17.86 24.23
CA LYS A 81 3.34 -17.41 25.33
C LYS A 81 4.10 -16.97 26.57
N ALA A 82 5.18 -17.67 26.93
CA ALA A 82 6.02 -17.29 28.05
C ALA A 82 6.85 -16.02 27.78
N VAL A 83 7.25 -15.77 26.53
CA VAL A 83 8.04 -14.60 26.15
C VAL A 83 7.15 -13.36 26.02
N THR A 84 6.10 -13.44 25.22
CA THR A 84 5.29 -12.28 24.77
C THR A 84 4.01 -12.09 25.59
N GLY A 85 3.64 -13.09 26.41
CA GLY A 85 2.38 -13.11 27.15
C GLY A 85 1.17 -13.64 26.35
N GLY A 86 1.32 -13.85 25.04
CA GLY A 86 0.27 -14.33 24.13
C GLY A 86 0.72 -15.50 23.23
N GLY A 87 -0.22 -16.26 22.69
CA GLY A 87 0.06 -17.39 21.78
C GLY A 87 0.73 -16.97 20.47
N ILE A 88 1.27 -17.91 19.68
CA ILE A 88 1.88 -17.57 18.37
C ILE A 88 0.85 -17.03 17.37
N ARG A 89 -0.40 -17.43 17.55
CA ARG A 89 -1.55 -16.91 16.79
C ARG A 89 -2.00 -15.53 17.28
N GLU A 90 -1.47 -15.10 18.42
CA GLU A 90 -1.65 -13.77 19.00
C GLU A 90 -0.39 -12.92 18.78
N LEU A 91 0.67 -13.43 18.15
CA LEU A 91 1.78 -12.60 17.66
C LEU A 91 1.31 -11.86 16.41
N PHE A 92 1.11 -10.56 16.57
CA PHE A 92 0.30 -9.75 15.67
C PHE A 92 1.00 -9.49 14.33
N ILE A 93 0.51 -10.13 13.27
CA ILE A 93 0.93 -9.81 11.90
C ILE A 93 0.61 -8.32 11.59
N ALA A 94 -0.39 -7.73 12.27
CA ALA A 94 -0.73 -6.32 12.14
C ALA A 94 0.39 -5.37 12.56
N ASP A 95 1.31 -5.78 13.45
CA ASP A 95 2.45 -4.96 13.84
C ASP A 95 3.49 -4.79 12.72
N LEU A 96 3.52 -5.72 11.75
CA LEU A 96 4.36 -5.63 10.56
C LEU A 96 3.88 -4.57 9.55
N LEU A 97 2.64 -4.08 9.70
CA LEU A 97 2.10 -3.07 8.80
C LEU A 97 2.66 -1.69 9.12
N ASN A 98 2.83 -0.88 8.07
CA ASN A 98 3.17 0.53 8.20
C ASN A 98 2.15 1.25 9.10
N GLU A 99 2.64 2.20 9.91
CA GLU A 99 1.79 2.98 10.82
C GLU A 99 0.72 3.75 10.06
N GLY A 100 -0.52 3.68 10.55
CA GLY A 100 -1.66 4.31 9.89
C GLY A 100 -3.01 3.81 10.40
N ARG A 101 -4.09 4.41 9.86
CA ARG A 101 -5.47 4.09 10.27
C ARG A 101 -5.87 2.66 9.96
N THR A 102 -5.33 2.10 8.88
CA THR A 102 -5.53 0.69 8.54
C THR A 102 -5.05 -0.23 9.66
N LYS A 103 -3.85 0.04 10.20
CA LYS A 103 -3.27 -0.70 11.33
C LYS A 103 -4.10 -0.53 12.60
N GLU A 104 -4.59 0.68 12.86
CA GLU A 104 -5.47 0.97 14.01
C GLU A 104 -6.75 0.12 13.98
N HIS A 105 -7.42 0.05 12.84
CA HIS A 105 -8.62 -0.79 12.67
C HIS A 105 -8.32 -2.29 12.86
N LEU A 106 -7.19 -2.78 12.37
CA LEU A 106 -6.80 -4.18 12.59
C LEU A 106 -6.48 -4.47 14.07
N LYS A 107 -5.87 -3.52 14.79
CA LYS A 107 -5.67 -3.60 16.25
C LYS A 107 -6.98 -3.52 17.04
N ASN A 108 -7.97 -2.77 16.55
CA ASN A 108 -9.31 -2.78 17.14
C ASN A 108 -10.00 -4.13 16.93
N ALA A 109 -9.89 -4.70 15.72
CA ALA A 109 -10.45 -6.01 15.41
C ALA A 109 -9.88 -7.11 16.32
N GLU A 110 -8.57 -7.07 16.54
CA GLU A 110 -7.87 -7.97 17.46
C GLU A 110 -8.38 -7.85 18.90
N ARG A 111 -8.48 -6.62 19.42
CA ARG A 111 -9.07 -6.35 20.75
C ARG A 111 -10.51 -6.86 20.85
N ALA A 112 -11.30 -6.71 19.79
CA ALA A 112 -12.67 -7.20 19.73
C ALA A 112 -12.72 -8.75 19.74
N ILE A 113 -11.81 -9.44 19.04
CA ILE A 113 -11.67 -10.90 19.12
C ILE A 113 -11.32 -11.33 20.54
N ALA A 114 -10.38 -10.65 21.20
CA ALA A 114 -9.99 -10.95 22.57
C ALA A 114 -11.14 -10.74 23.57
N ALA A 115 -12.02 -9.76 23.31
CA ALA A 115 -13.23 -9.49 24.09
C ALA A 115 -14.40 -10.45 23.77
N GLY A 116 -14.27 -11.30 22.74
CA GLY A 116 -15.34 -12.19 22.26
C GLY A 116 -16.40 -11.48 21.40
N ASP A 117 -16.19 -10.21 21.04
CA ASP A 117 -17.06 -9.46 20.12
C ASP A 117 -16.64 -9.70 18.67
N TYR A 118 -17.07 -10.84 18.14
CA TYR A 118 -16.72 -11.24 16.77
C TYR A 118 -17.38 -10.38 15.70
N MET A 119 -18.51 -9.73 16.01
CA MET A 119 -19.18 -8.86 15.05
C MET A 119 -18.37 -7.59 14.84
N GLU A 120 -17.97 -6.94 15.93
CA GLU A 120 -17.12 -5.74 15.84
C GLU A 120 -15.78 -6.07 15.20
N ALA A 121 -15.20 -7.24 15.49
CA ALA A 121 -13.99 -7.71 14.83
C ALA A 121 -14.11 -7.77 13.30
N LEU A 122 -15.22 -8.31 12.78
CA LEU A 122 -15.48 -8.39 11.34
C LEU A 122 -15.70 -7.00 10.72
N ILE A 123 -16.38 -6.10 11.44
CA ILE A 123 -16.60 -4.71 11.02
C ILE A 123 -15.27 -3.96 10.93
N GLU A 124 -14.45 -4.01 11.98
CA GLU A 124 -13.14 -3.35 12.02
C GLU A 124 -12.18 -3.91 10.95
N THR A 125 -12.18 -5.23 10.76
CA THR A 125 -11.44 -5.87 9.66
C THR A 125 -11.88 -5.33 8.31
N ARG A 126 -13.20 -5.15 8.10
CA ARG A 126 -13.72 -4.58 6.88
C ARG A 126 -13.31 -3.14 6.68
N LYS A 127 -13.33 -2.31 7.74
CA LYS A 127 -12.90 -0.90 7.67
C LYS A 127 -11.47 -0.79 7.14
N ALA A 128 -10.57 -1.65 7.60
CA ALA A 128 -9.21 -1.72 7.08
C ALA A 128 -9.16 -2.07 5.57
N ILE A 129 -9.93 -3.08 5.14
CA ILE A 129 -10.02 -3.45 3.72
C ILE A 129 -10.63 -2.32 2.89
N PHE A 130 -11.63 -1.61 3.40
CA PHE A 130 -12.24 -0.50 2.70
C PHE A 130 -11.22 0.59 2.39
N ILE A 131 -10.44 1.00 3.40
CA ILE A 131 -9.43 2.05 3.27
C ILE A 131 -8.40 1.68 2.20
N GLU A 132 -7.92 0.43 2.22
CA GLU A 132 -6.84 0.02 1.33
C GLU A 132 -7.33 -0.34 -0.08
N PHE A 133 -8.48 -0.97 -0.22
CA PHE A 133 -8.88 -1.60 -1.48
C PHE A 133 -10.13 -0.98 -2.10
N GLU A 134 -11.09 -0.52 -1.30
CA GLU A 134 -12.42 -0.16 -1.81
C GLU A 134 -12.68 1.35 -1.89
N GLU A 135 -11.92 2.16 -1.17
CA GLU A 135 -12.04 3.63 -1.18
C GLU A 135 -11.82 4.19 -2.59
N ALA A 136 -10.93 3.57 -3.38
CA ALA A 136 -10.70 3.93 -4.79
C ALA A 136 -11.91 3.68 -5.72
N TYR A 137 -12.88 2.88 -5.28
CA TYR A 137 -14.12 2.55 -5.97
C TYR A 137 -15.35 3.32 -5.44
N ASN A 138 -15.14 4.22 -4.48
CA ASN A 138 -16.20 5.05 -3.92
C ASN A 138 -16.65 6.14 -4.91
N VAL A 139 -17.90 6.08 -5.39
CA VAL A 139 -18.46 7.06 -6.33
C VAL A 139 -19.19 8.22 -5.64
N TYR A 140 -19.12 8.35 -4.31
CA TYR A 140 -19.83 9.37 -3.56
C TYR A 140 -19.55 10.81 -4.04
N GLY A 141 -18.31 11.13 -4.41
CA GLY A 141 -17.96 12.47 -4.93
C GLY A 141 -18.59 12.80 -6.29
N TRP A 142 -19.14 11.81 -7.00
CA TRP A 142 -19.78 11.99 -8.31
C TRP A 142 -21.29 12.25 -8.21
N ARG A 143 -21.87 12.25 -7.00
CA ARG A 143 -23.32 12.47 -6.81
C ARG A 143 -23.82 13.81 -7.37
N ASP A 144 -22.96 14.83 -7.35
CA ASP A 144 -23.28 16.20 -7.76
C ASP A 144 -22.71 16.53 -9.15
N TYR A 145 -22.16 15.53 -9.86
CA TYR A 145 -21.54 15.70 -11.17
C TYR A 145 -22.56 15.54 -12.30
N ASP A 146 -22.83 16.64 -13.03
CA ASP A 146 -23.60 16.63 -14.26
C ASP A 146 -22.67 16.86 -15.47
N PRO A 147 -22.55 15.89 -16.41
CA PRO A 147 -21.72 16.04 -17.60
C PRO A 147 -22.17 17.18 -18.54
N ASN A 148 -23.40 17.71 -18.38
CA ASN A 148 -23.92 18.82 -19.18
C ASN A 148 -23.60 20.21 -18.59
N GLU A 149 -23.11 20.29 -17.34
CA GLU A 149 -22.70 21.57 -16.75
C GLU A 149 -21.28 21.96 -17.23
N THR A 150 -21.23 22.81 -18.25
CA THR A 150 -20.04 23.22 -19.02
C THR A 150 -19.05 24.15 -18.26
N GLY A 151 -18.88 23.95 -16.95
CA GLY A 151 -18.07 24.85 -16.11
C GLY A 151 -17.26 24.20 -14.99
N ARG A 152 -17.46 22.91 -14.70
CA ARG A 152 -16.73 22.19 -13.64
C ARG A 152 -15.63 21.30 -14.23
N GLY A 153 -14.70 21.94 -14.94
CA GLY A 153 -13.57 21.27 -15.60
C GLY A 153 -12.56 20.66 -14.61
N LEU A 154 -12.04 19.47 -14.95
CA LEU A 154 -10.83 18.76 -14.47
C LEU A 154 -10.54 18.66 -12.96
N GLY A 155 -10.70 19.73 -12.17
CA GLY A 155 -10.46 19.76 -10.72
C GLY A 155 -11.47 18.97 -9.88
N VAL A 156 -12.72 18.83 -10.33
CA VAL A 156 -13.73 18.00 -9.64
C VAL A 156 -13.42 16.51 -9.80
N SER A 157 -12.93 16.08 -10.98
CA SER A 157 -12.57 14.67 -11.22
C SER A 157 -11.41 14.19 -10.34
N LEU A 158 -10.45 15.07 -10.04
CA LEU A 158 -9.32 14.79 -9.14
C LEU A 158 -9.73 14.75 -7.66
N LEU A 159 -10.76 15.49 -7.24
CA LEU A 159 -11.21 15.53 -5.83
C LEU A 159 -12.39 14.60 -5.53
N ALA A 160 -13.13 14.15 -6.54
CA ALA A 160 -14.34 13.34 -6.37
C ALA A 160 -14.08 11.85 -6.03
N GLY A 161 -12.82 11.39 -6.05
CA GLY A 161 -12.48 9.99 -5.81
C GLY A 161 -13.05 9.03 -6.86
N GLY A 162 -13.14 7.74 -6.54
CA GLY A 162 -13.79 6.75 -7.40
C GLY A 162 -13.06 6.48 -8.72
N TRP A 163 -11.76 6.72 -8.81
CA TRP A 163 -11.01 6.58 -10.05
C TRP A 163 -11.02 5.15 -10.60
N SER A 164 -11.09 4.15 -9.73
CA SER A 164 -11.13 2.74 -10.10
C SER A 164 -12.55 2.21 -10.36
N ALA A 165 -13.60 2.98 -10.05
CA ALA A 165 -14.98 2.58 -10.33
C ALA A 165 -15.27 2.55 -11.84
N PRO A 166 -16.24 1.73 -12.30
CA PRO A 166 -16.66 1.70 -13.70
C PRO A 166 -17.11 3.08 -14.19
N TYR A 167 -16.77 3.43 -15.44
CA TYR A 167 -17.08 4.75 -16.00
C TYR A 167 -18.59 5.08 -15.96
N TRP A 168 -19.44 4.10 -16.23
CA TRP A 168 -20.90 4.28 -16.23
C TRP A 168 -21.49 4.55 -14.84
N ALA A 169 -20.80 4.19 -13.76
CA ALA A 169 -21.24 4.45 -12.39
C ALA A 169 -20.90 5.88 -11.92
N LYS A 170 -20.05 6.60 -12.66
CA LYS A 170 -19.59 7.97 -12.36
C LYS A 170 -20.52 9.04 -12.96
N ASN A 171 -21.82 8.87 -12.75
CA ASN A 171 -22.83 9.81 -13.25
C ASN A 171 -23.95 9.97 -12.22
N LYS A 172 -24.31 11.21 -11.92
CA LYS A 172 -25.44 11.57 -11.06
C LYS A 172 -26.72 10.83 -11.38
N GLN A 173 -27.13 10.76 -12.65
CA GLN A 173 -28.37 10.07 -13.04
C GLN A 173 -28.35 8.58 -12.71
N TRP A 174 -27.17 7.95 -12.81
CA TRP A 174 -27.01 6.54 -12.46
C TRP A 174 -27.04 6.36 -10.94
N ILE A 175 -26.33 7.21 -10.21
CA ILE A 175 -26.24 7.20 -8.74
C ILE A 175 -27.64 7.36 -8.13
N GLU A 176 -28.41 8.36 -8.56
CA GLU A 176 -29.77 8.63 -8.07
C GLU A 176 -30.72 7.43 -8.26
N ARG A 177 -30.51 6.63 -9.31
CA ARG A 177 -31.36 5.47 -9.61
C ARG A 177 -30.95 4.20 -8.87
N ASN A 178 -29.66 4.01 -8.62
CA ASN A 178 -29.11 2.72 -8.18
C ASN A 178 -28.61 2.72 -6.74
N VAL A 179 -28.20 3.87 -6.20
CA VAL A 179 -27.72 3.97 -4.82
C VAL A 179 -28.90 4.19 -3.88
N LYS A 180 -29.23 3.18 -3.07
CA LYS A 180 -30.34 3.22 -2.10
C LYS A 180 -29.85 3.29 -0.67
N VAL A 181 -28.72 2.65 -0.38
CA VAL A 181 -28.07 2.68 0.93
C VAL A 181 -26.65 3.24 0.82
N PRO A 182 -26.05 3.75 1.91
CA PRO A 182 -24.71 4.35 1.87
C PRO A 182 -23.63 3.41 1.31
N THR A 183 -23.73 2.11 1.57
CA THR A 183 -22.79 1.11 1.05
C THR A 183 -22.89 0.90 -0.45
N ASP A 184 -23.99 1.30 -1.10
CA ASP A 184 -24.14 1.22 -2.56
C ASP A 184 -23.28 2.24 -3.30
N TYR A 185 -22.68 3.22 -2.62
CA TYR A 185 -21.70 4.12 -3.25
C TYR A 185 -20.39 3.40 -3.64
N ILE A 186 -20.17 2.18 -3.17
CA ILE A 186 -18.97 1.41 -3.47
C ILE A 186 -19.25 0.57 -4.72
N GLN A 187 -18.74 1.03 -5.86
CA GLN A 187 -18.97 0.38 -7.16
C GLN A 187 -17.69 -0.29 -7.65
N ILE A 188 -17.50 -1.54 -7.22
CA ILE A 188 -16.30 -2.33 -7.54
C ILE A 188 -16.40 -2.86 -8.96
N ASP A 189 -15.43 -2.49 -9.80
CA ASP A 189 -15.15 -3.18 -11.05
C ASP A 189 -14.43 -4.49 -10.74
N TYR A 190 -15.16 -5.61 -10.79
CA TYR A 190 -14.65 -6.92 -10.41
C TYR A 190 -13.47 -7.38 -11.27
N ASP A 191 -13.44 -7.02 -12.55
CA ASP A 191 -12.36 -7.43 -13.45
C ASP A 191 -11.07 -6.69 -13.11
N ASN A 192 -11.16 -5.37 -12.98
CA ASN A 192 -10.03 -4.54 -12.56
C ASN A 192 -9.55 -4.92 -11.15
N PHE A 193 -10.48 -5.13 -10.22
CA PHE A 193 -10.17 -5.53 -8.85
C PHE A 193 -9.45 -6.88 -8.80
N ARG A 194 -9.87 -7.83 -9.65
CA ARG A 194 -9.21 -9.14 -9.79
C ARG A 194 -7.80 -9.00 -10.33
N ILE A 195 -7.60 -8.19 -11.37
CA ILE A 195 -6.28 -7.95 -11.98
C ILE A 195 -5.33 -7.33 -10.94
N GLN A 196 -5.75 -6.26 -10.27
CA GLN A 196 -4.95 -5.61 -9.22
C GLN A 196 -4.59 -6.58 -8.09
N SER A 197 -5.54 -7.42 -7.67
CA SER A 197 -5.29 -8.43 -6.65
C SER A 197 -4.22 -9.43 -7.09
N MET A 198 -4.26 -9.85 -8.36
CA MET A 198 -3.24 -10.74 -8.92
C MET A 198 -1.87 -10.07 -9.02
N GLU A 199 -1.80 -8.78 -9.34
CA GLU A 199 -0.55 -8.00 -9.35
C GLU A 199 0.10 -7.97 -7.96
N TYR A 200 -0.69 -7.85 -6.89
CA TYR A 200 -0.21 -7.92 -5.52
C TYR A 200 0.10 -9.36 -5.04
N GLY A 201 -0.09 -10.38 -5.88
CA GLY A 201 0.07 -11.78 -5.48
C GLY A 201 -0.99 -12.25 -4.47
N ILE A 202 -2.17 -11.64 -4.47
CA ILE A 202 -3.32 -11.98 -3.61
C ILE A 202 -4.21 -12.99 -4.35
N HIS A 203 -4.63 -14.05 -3.64
CA HIS A 203 -5.54 -15.03 -4.20
C HIS A 203 -6.97 -14.48 -4.24
N THR A 204 -7.56 -14.40 -5.42
CA THR A 204 -8.82 -13.68 -5.67
C THR A 204 -10.01 -14.28 -4.91
N VAL A 205 -10.04 -15.60 -4.71
CA VAL A 205 -11.08 -16.28 -3.93
C VAL A 205 -11.01 -15.88 -2.45
N GLU A 206 -9.81 -15.66 -1.91
CA GLU A 206 -9.68 -15.29 -0.49
C GLU A 206 -10.18 -13.86 -0.26
N LEU A 207 -9.95 -12.96 -1.21
CA LEU A 207 -10.48 -11.60 -1.19
C LEU A 207 -12.01 -11.57 -1.28
N GLU A 208 -12.58 -12.41 -2.14
CA GLU A 208 -14.03 -12.58 -2.21
C GLU A 208 -14.60 -13.19 -0.92
N ASN A 209 -13.89 -14.14 -0.30
CA ASN A 209 -14.30 -14.71 0.98
C ASN A 209 -14.33 -13.65 2.09
N ILE A 210 -13.33 -12.77 2.18
CA ILE A 210 -13.38 -11.65 3.13
C ILE A 210 -14.65 -10.84 2.89
N ARG A 211 -14.91 -10.40 1.65
CA ARG A 211 -16.10 -9.61 1.32
C ARG A 211 -17.41 -10.28 1.72
N ARG A 212 -17.52 -11.60 1.56
CA ARG A 212 -18.71 -12.38 1.94
C ARG A 212 -18.85 -12.60 3.44
N LEU A 213 -17.73 -12.71 4.15
CA LEU A 213 -17.66 -13.02 5.58
C LEU A 213 -17.62 -11.77 6.46
N THR A 214 -17.55 -10.58 5.88
CA THR A 214 -17.58 -9.30 6.59
C THR A 214 -18.77 -8.44 6.15
N PRO A 215 -19.37 -7.64 7.04
CA PRO A 215 -20.39 -6.64 6.66
C PRO A 215 -19.88 -5.66 5.60
N ALA A 216 -20.78 -5.02 4.86
CA ALA A 216 -20.40 -3.88 4.02
C ALA A 216 -20.23 -2.64 4.90
N VAL A 217 -19.18 -1.85 4.66
CA VAL A 217 -18.93 -0.60 5.39
C VAL A 217 -18.72 0.54 4.42
N PHE A 218 -19.07 1.74 4.82
CA PHE A 218 -18.90 2.95 4.03
C PHE A 218 -18.62 4.14 4.94
N ARG A 219 -17.76 5.05 4.49
CA ARG A 219 -17.59 6.39 5.05
C ARG A 219 -17.56 7.40 3.92
N ARG A 220 -18.08 8.61 4.19
CA ARG A 220 -18.11 9.70 3.21
C ARG A 220 -16.74 10.36 3.09
N ASP A 221 -16.25 10.82 4.23
CA ASP A 221 -14.98 11.50 4.39
C ASP A 221 -14.19 10.90 5.56
N TYR A 222 -12.95 11.35 5.68
CA TYR A 222 -12.00 10.89 6.70
C TYR A 222 -12.47 11.08 8.16
N SER A 223 -13.29 12.09 8.44
CA SER A 223 -13.80 12.42 9.78
C SER A 223 -15.22 11.91 10.05
N ASP A 224 -15.86 11.31 9.04
CA ASP A 224 -17.27 10.95 9.13
C ASP A 224 -17.48 9.60 9.83
N SER A 225 -18.66 9.44 10.41
CA SER A 225 -19.08 8.18 11.03
C SER A 225 -19.21 7.07 9.99
N TRP A 226 -18.79 5.86 10.36
CA TRP A 226 -18.96 4.67 9.54
C TRP A 226 -20.42 4.25 9.44
N SER A 227 -20.87 4.00 8.22
CA SER A 227 -22.12 3.30 7.93
C SER A 227 -21.82 1.82 7.72
N VAL A 228 -22.58 0.94 8.35
CA VAL A 228 -22.40 -0.51 8.26
C VAL A 228 -23.73 -1.14 7.82
N THR A 229 -23.67 -1.98 6.79
CA THR A 229 -24.83 -2.67 6.23
C THR A 229 -24.59 -4.18 6.24
N TYR A 230 -25.52 -4.95 6.81
CA TYR A 230 -25.53 -6.41 6.81
C TYR A 230 -26.95 -6.93 6.98
N ASP A 231 -27.19 -8.16 6.56
CA ASP A 231 -28.48 -8.84 6.74
C ASP A 231 -28.73 -9.15 8.22
N ALA A 232 -29.99 -9.12 8.67
CA ALA A 232 -30.33 -9.40 10.06
C ALA A 232 -29.88 -10.80 10.54
N ALA A 233 -29.78 -11.77 9.63
CA ALA A 233 -29.28 -13.11 9.91
C ALA A 233 -27.74 -13.21 9.98
N PHE A 234 -27.02 -12.17 9.58
CA PHE A 234 -25.57 -12.18 9.45
C PHE A 234 -24.85 -12.44 10.78
N PRO A 235 -25.16 -11.77 11.91
CA PRO A 235 -24.45 -12.00 13.16
C PRO A 235 -24.56 -13.45 13.65
N ALA A 236 -25.75 -14.05 13.53
CA ALA A 236 -25.98 -15.43 13.96
C ALA A 236 -25.19 -16.46 13.13
N ASN A 237 -24.99 -16.20 11.84
CA ASN A 237 -24.37 -17.16 10.92
C ASN A 237 -22.85 -16.94 10.79
N ASN A 238 -22.41 -15.68 10.75
CA ASN A 238 -21.05 -15.33 10.34
C ASN A 238 -20.19 -14.75 11.47
N ALA A 239 -20.77 -14.12 12.50
CA ALA A 239 -20.02 -13.51 13.59
C ALA A 239 -19.59 -14.56 14.63
N ASN A 240 -18.65 -15.43 14.22
CA ASN A 240 -18.03 -16.44 15.05
C ASN A 240 -16.50 -16.29 15.06
N GLU A 241 -15.87 -16.86 16.07
CA GLU A 241 -14.42 -16.78 16.29
C GLU A 241 -13.60 -17.22 15.07
N LYS A 242 -14.02 -18.32 14.44
CA LYS A 242 -13.32 -18.90 13.28
C LYS A 242 -13.28 -17.92 12.12
N ASN A 243 -14.41 -17.29 11.80
CA ASN A 243 -14.52 -16.33 10.73
C ASN A 243 -13.79 -15.03 11.06
N ALA A 244 -13.89 -14.54 12.31
CA ALA A 244 -13.20 -13.33 12.74
C ALA A 244 -11.67 -13.48 12.62
N LYS A 245 -11.11 -14.58 13.15
CA LYS A 245 -9.67 -14.88 13.02
C LYS A 245 -9.25 -15.05 11.56
N TYR A 246 -10.02 -15.81 10.77
CA TYR A 246 -9.75 -16.00 9.35
C TYR A 246 -9.71 -14.66 8.59
N CYS A 247 -10.71 -13.79 8.78
CA CYS A 247 -10.78 -12.52 8.08
C CYS A 247 -9.65 -11.59 8.50
N LEU A 248 -9.32 -11.52 9.79
CA LEU A 248 -8.23 -10.71 10.30
C LEU A 248 -6.89 -11.15 9.69
N ASP A 249 -6.57 -12.44 9.76
CA ASP A 249 -5.31 -12.99 9.23
C ASP A 249 -5.15 -12.69 7.73
N ARG A 250 -6.23 -12.88 6.96
CA ARG A 250 -6.22 -12.65 5.51
C ARG A 250 -6.14 -11.16 5.18
N ALA A 251 -6.87 -10.32 5.90
CA ALA A 251 -6.83 -8.87 5.69
C ALA A 251 -5.42 -8.33 5.93
N VAL A 252 -4.78 -8.71 7.03
CA VAL A 252 -3.40 -8.31 7.31
C VAL A 252 -2.46 -8.76 6.19
N SER A 253 -2.56 -10.02 5.75
CA SER A 253 -1.71 -10.53 4.65
C SER A 253 -1.89 -9.75 3.35
N PHE A 254 -3.12 -9.37 2.99
CA PHE A 254 -3.40 -8.64 1.77
C PHE A 254 -2.85 -7.21 1.81
N ILE A 255 -3.03 -6.55 2.95
CA ILE A 255 -2.55 -5.18 3.14
C ILE A 255 -1.02 -5.16 3.12
N LEU A 256 -0.36 -6.11 3.79
CA LEU A 256 1.09 -6.24 3.77
C LEU A 256 1.61 -6.41 2.33
N LYS A 257 1.05 -7.34 1.56
CA LYS A 257 1.44 -7.54 0.15
C LYS A 257 1.28 -6.28 -0.71
N LYS A 258 0.20 -5.53 -0.49
CA LYS A 258 -0.02 -4.26 -1.19
C LYS A 258 1.03 -3.21 -0.80
N GLN A 259 1.39 -3.12 0.49
CA GLN A 259 2.43 -2.21 0.98
C GLN A 259 3.81 -2.58 0.39
N GLU A 260 4.21 -3.85 0.49
CA GLU A 260 5.47 -4.37 -0.08
C GLU A 260 5.55 -4.08 -1.59
N HIS A 261 4.47 -4.33 -2.33
CA HIS A 261 4.43 -4.05 -3.77
C HIS A 261 4.56 -2.55 -4.07
N SER A 262 4.01 -1.68 -3.22
CA SER A 262 4.14 -0.23 -3.36
C SER A 262 5.57 0.25 -3.09
N GLU A 263 6.27 -0.37 -2.13
CA GLU A 263 7.68 -0.07 -1.82
C GLU A 263 8.65 -0.54 -2.91
N ILE A 264 8.33 -1.66 -3.58
CA ILE A 264 9.13 -2.16 -4.71
C ILE A 264 9.03 -1.23 -5.93
N ARG A 265 7.92 -0.48 -6.09
CA ARG A 265 7.75 0.45 -7.21
C ARG A 265 8.77 1.59 -7.10
N ARG A 266 9.78 1.53 -7.98
CA ARG A 266 10.71 2.63 -8.19
C ARG A 266 9.99 3.74 -8.95
N ILE A 267 9.58 4.78 -8.25
CA ILE A 267 9.18 6.04 -8.86
C ILE A 267 10.48 6.79 -9.18
N PRO A 268 10.75 7.17 -10.45
CA PRO A 268 11.91 8.01 -10.75
C PRO A 268 11.81 9.28 -9.89
N ALA A 269 12.93 9.70 -9.30
CA ALA A 269 12.98 10.93 -8.53
C ALA A 269 12.40 12.06 -9.37
N ALA A 270 11.60 12.94 -8.75
CA ALA A 270 11.03 14.09 -9.44
C ALA A 270 12.16 14.84 -10.15
N ASP A 271 11.94 15.21 -11.42
CA ASP A 271 12.93 15.90 -12.23
C ASP A 271 13.47 17.10 -11.46
N GLN A 272 14.79 17.14 -11.25
CA GLN A 272 15.44 18.27 -10.61
C GLN A 272 15.28 19.47 -11.53
N LEU A 273 14.75 20.58 -11.00
CA LEU A 273 14.64 21.83 -11.74
C LEU A 273 16.03 22.21 -12.26
N PHE A 274 16.15 22.32 -13.58
CA PHE A 274 17.37 22.72 -14.25
C PHE A 274 17.22 24.17 -14.66
N ASP A 275 18.05 25.04 -14.08
CA ASP A 275 18.14 26.43 -14.50
C ASP A 275 18.78 26.48 -15.89
N PRO A 276 18.14 27.13 -16.89
CA PRO A 276 18.73 27.23 -18.21
C PRO A 276 20.04 28.01 -18.16
N PRO A 277 21.10 27.58 -18.87
CA PRO A 277 22.33 28.35 -19.02
C PRO A 277 22.04 29.75 -19.57
N THR A 278 22.77 30.76 -19.10
CA THR A 278 22.66 32.15 -19.60
C THR A 278 22.99 32.31 -21.09
N VAL A 279 23.60 31.29 -21.71
CA VAL A 279 23.96 31.24 -23.14
C VAL A 279 22.74 31.38 -24.07
N TYR A 280 21.54 31.13 -23.57
CA TYR A 280 20.31 31.12 -24.37
C TYR A 280 19.59 32.48 -24.46
N ILE A 281 20.06 33.54 -23.80
CA ILE A 281 19.47 34.89 -23.93
C ILE A 281 19.56 35.35 -25.39
N GLY A 282 18.44 35.84 -25.93
CA GLY A 282 18.29 36.25 -27.33
C GLY A 282 17.96 35.12 -28.32
N ARG A 283 17.85 33.87 -27.86
CA ARG A 283 17.45 32.74 -28.72
C ARG A 283 15.93 32.63 -28.88
N ILE A 284 15.51 32.07 -30.02
CA ILE A 284 14.10 31.94 -30.39
C ILE A 284 13.52 30.65 -29.83
N VAL A 285 12.33 30.77 -29.25
CA VAL A 285 11.47 29.67 -28.83
C VAL A 285 10.41 29.46 -29.92
N TYR A 286 10.33 28.23 -30.41
CA TYR A 286 9.44 27.83 -31.49
C TYR A 286 8.17 27.16 -30.96
N GLU A 287 7.11 27.15 -31.77
CA GLU A 287 5.84 26.47 -31.44
C GLU A 287 5.95 24.93 -31.47
N GLY A 288 6.84 24.40 -32.31
CA GLY A 288 7.15 22.97 -32.39
C GLY A 288 8.65 22.70 -32.36
N PRO A 289 9.07 21.43 -32.18
CA PRO A 289 10.48 21.03 -32.15
C PRO A 289 11.06 20.98 -33.58
N SER A 290 11.09 22.14 -34.25
CA SER A 290 11.72 22.35 -35.56
C SER A 290 12.07 23.82 -35.74
N THR A 291 13.24 24.09 -36.32
CA THR A 291 13.69 25.43 -36.70
C THR A 291 12.84 26.10 -37.78
N GLN A 292 12.02 25.33 -38.50
CA GLN A 292 11.07 25.83 -39.50
C GLN A 292 9.71 26.19 -38.90
N SER A 293 9.51 25.90 -37.61
CA SER A 293 8.26 26.22 -36.92
C SER A 293 8.14 27.73 -36.66
N LYS A 294 6.92 28.17 -36.34
CA LYS A 294 6.62 29.57 -36.09
C LYS A 294 7.36 30.06 -34.83
N PRO A 295 8.08 31.20 -34.88
CA PRO A 295 8.68 31.78 -33.68
C PRO A 295 7.57 32.30 -32.74
N LEU A 296 7.61 31.88 -31.48
CA LEU A 296 6.65 32.29 -30.45
C LEU A 296 7.20 33.38 -29.53
N HIS A 297 8.43 33.19 -29.05
CA HIS A 297 9.05 34.05 -28.04
C HIS A 297 10.55 34.13 -28.25
N THR A 298 11.18 35.19 -27.75
CA THR A 298 12.64 35.32 -27.70
C THR A 298 13.05 35.36 -26.24
N ILE A 299 14.06 34.57 -25.87
CA ILE A 299 14.52 34.51 -24.48
C ILE A 299 15.04 35.88 -24.06
N ALA A 300 14.44 36.45 -23.01
CA ALA A 300 14.70 37.81 -22.57
C ALA A 300 14.75 37.88 -21.04
N GLU A 301 15.47 38.87 -20.53
CA GLU A 301 15.49 39.21 -19.10
C GLU A 301 14.08 39.67 -18.67
N GLY A 302 13.59 39.17 -17.54
CA GLY A 302 12.22 39.43 -17.04
C GLY A 302 11.22 38.29 -17.19
N TYR A 303 11.68 37.11 -17.64
CA TYR A 303 10.92 35.87 -17.65
C TYR A 303 11.64 34.77 -16.86
N GLU A 304 10.88 33.97 -16.14
CA GLU A 304 11.35 32.75 -15.48
C GLU A 304 11.08 31.57 -16.42
N TYR A 305 12.13 30.79 -16.71
CA TYR A 305 12.08 29.71 -17.69
C TYR A 305 12.26 28.37 -16.99
N THR A 306 11.27 27.48 -17.13
CA THR A 306 11.34 26.11 -16.62
C THR A 306 11.47 25.14 -17.77
N ILE A 307 12.58 24.40 -17.81
CA ILE A 307 12.79 23.30 -18.77
C ILE A 307 12.08 22.05 -18.25
N LYS A 308 11.21 21.47 -19.08
CA LYS A 308 10.46 20.25 -18.76
C LYS A 308 11.18 18.98 -19.19
N ARG A 309 11.72 18.98 -20.40
CA ARG A 309 12.40 17.82 -20.99
C ARG A 309 13.16 18.21 -22.26
N ILE A 310 14.02 17.30 -22.70
CA ILE A 310 14.71 17.36 -23.99
C ILE A 310 13.88 16.58 -25.01
N VAL A 311 13.63 17.18 -26.17
CA VAL A 311 12.84 16.61 -27.26
C VAL A 311 13.69 16.59 -28.52
N GLY A 312 13.71 15.47 -29.23
CA GLY A 312 14.34 15.40 -30.55
C GLY A 312 13.57 16.23 -31.57
N GLY A 313 14.28 16.91 -32.46
CA GLY A 313 13.69 17.56 -33.61
C GLY A 313 13.13 16.56 -34.62
N PHE A 314 12.37 17.07 -35.58
CA PHE A 314 11.98 16.28 -36.75
C PHE A 314 13.18 15.97 -37.67
N ASP A 315 14.24 16.78 -37.61
CA ASP A 315 15.57 16.42 -38.12
C ASP A 315 16.34 15.65 -37.03
N PRO A 316 16.89 14.46 -37.31
CA PRO A 316 17.67 13.67 -36.36
C PRO A 316 18.87 14.40 -35.74
N ASN A 317 19.35 15.48 -36.36
CA ASN A 317 20.47 16.29 -35.86
C ASN A 317 20.03 17.44 -34.95
N GLU A 318 18.73 17.71 -34.85
CA GLU A 318 18.20 18.79 -34.01
C GLU A 318 17.74 18.25 -32.66
N THR A 319 18.02 19.00 -31.60
CA THR A 319 17.49 18.72 -30.26
C THR A 319 16.95 20.00 -29.67
N PHE A 320 15.88 19.92 -28.89
CA PHE A 320 15.19 21.07 -28.33
C PHE A 320 14.93 20.88 -26.83
N TYR A 321 14.99 21.95 -26.04
CA TYR A 321 14.38 22.02 -24.72
C TYR A 321 12.89 22.38 -24.86
N GLU A 322 11.99 21.57 -24.31
CA GLU A 322 10.63 22.00 -24.04
C GLU A 322 10.64 22.89 -22.79
N LEU A 323 10.24 24.14 -22.93
CA LEU A 323 10.24 25.10 -21.84
C LEU A 323 8.89 25.79 -21.65
N ILE A 324 8.63 26.19 -20.41
CA ILE A 324 7.61 27.18 -20.07
C ILE A 324 8.33 28.46 -19.67
N ALA A 325 7.89 29.59 -20.21
CA ALA A 325 8.32 30.92 -19.82
C ALA A 325 7.17 31.65 -19.11
N GLU A 326 7.39 32.07 -17.87
CA GLU A 326 6.45 32.87 -17.10
C GLU A 326 7.01 34.28 -16.91
N SER A 327 6.20 35.31 -17.18
CA SER A 327 6.64 36.69 -16.95
C SER A 327 6.80 36.97 -15.45
N ALA A 328 7.88 37.64 -15.08
CA ALA A 328 8.11 38.11 -13.71
C ALA A 328 7.07 39.17 -13.27
N GLU A 329 6.41 39.83 -14.23
CA GLU A 329 5.29 40.72 -13.95
C GLU A 329 4.07 39.91 -13.51
N LYS A 330 3.62 40.15 -12.27
CA LYS A 330 2.45 39.49 -11.69
C LYS A 330 1.21 40.36 -11.85
N LYS A 331 0.12 39.77 -12.35
CA LYS A 331 -1.22 40.36 -12.30
C LYS A 331 -1.93 39.84 -11.05
N PRO A 332 -2.72 40.70 -10.37
CA PRO A 332 -3.52 40.25 -9.24
C PRO A 332 -4.52 39.21 -9.71
N GLY A 333 -4.24 37.95 -9.38
CA GLY A 333 -5.15 36.82 -9.55
C GLY A 333 -6.00 36.70 -8.30
N GLY A 334 -7.27 36.32 -8.42
CA GLY A 334 -8.19 36.16 -7.29
C GLY A 334 -7.76 35.05 -6.30
N LEU A 335 -8.70 34.21 -5.87
CA LEU A 335 -8.55 33.26 -4.74
C LEU A 335 -7.33 32.29 -4.75
N LEU A 336 -6.56 32.21 -5.84
CA LEU A 336 -5.39 31.32 -6.02
C LEU A 336 -4.04 32.06 -6.04
N GLY A 337 -4.04 33.36 -5.71
CA GLY A 337 -2.83 34.19 -5.67
C GLY A 337 -2.50 34.85 -7.02
N ASP A 338 -1.42 35.63 -6.99
CA ASP A 338 -0.90 36.37 -8.13
C ASP A 338 -0.52 35.46 -9.29
N ARG A 339 -0.96 35.78 -10.51
CA ARG A 339 -0.67 35.02 -11.73
C ARG A 339 0.33 35.77 -12.60
N PRO A 340 1.25 35.09 -13.30
CA PRO A 340 2.13 35.74 -14.26
C PRO A 340 1.32 36.41 -15.38
N ALA A 341 1.75 37.59 -15.81
CA ALA A 341 1.05 38.41 -16.80
C ALA A 341 0.98 37.76 -18.18
N HIS A 342 1.98 36.95 -18.50
CA HIS A 342 2.16 36.21 -19.74
C HIS A 342 2.80 34.84 -19.45
N ILE A 343 2.27 33.79 -20.07
CA ILE A 343 2.81 32.42 -20.03
C ILE A 343 2.99 31.97 -21.47
N PHE A 344 4.19 31.48 -21.80
CA PHE A 344 4.50 30.87 -23.08
C PHE A 344 4.99 29.44 -22.86
N SER A 345 4.62 28.53 -23.76
CA SER A 345 5.19 27.18 -23.81
C SER A 345 5.70 26.91 -25.20
N GLY A 346 6.94 26.44 -25.34
CA GLY A 346 7.52 26.16 -26.65
C GLY A 346 8.86 25.45 -26.57
N PHE A 347 9.55 25.42 -27.72
CA PHE A 347 10.75 24.61 -27.93
C PHE A 347 11.95 25.49 -28.27
N LEU A 348 13.03 25.36 -27.50
CA LEU A 348 14.29 26.08 -27.70
C LEU A 348 15.35 25.12 -28.26
N GLN A 349 15.98 25.45 -29.39
CA GLN A 349 17.01 24.59 -29.96
C GLN A 349 18.25 24.53 -29.05
N ILE A 350 18.70 23.30 -28.75
CA ILE A 350 19.95 23.03 -28.06
C ILE A 350 21.06 23.16 -29.09
N VAL A 351 21.97 24.10 -28.86
CA VAL A 351 23.19 24.22 -29.64
C VAL A 351 24.30 23.56 -28.81
N PRO A 352 25.09 22.63 -29.36
CA PRO A 352 26.27 22.13 -28.67
C PRO A 352 27.16 23.32 -28.32
N ASP A 353 27.63 23.42 -27.07
CA ASP A 353 28.71 24.33 -26.75
C ASP A 353 29.94 23.88 -27.55
N ASP A 354 30.20 24.53 -28.68
CA ASP A 354 31.51 24.50 -29.30
C ASP A 354 32.46 25.15 -28.31
N GLY A 355 33.23 24.32 -27.59
CA GLY A 355 34.12 24.73 -26.51
C GLY A 355 34.89 26.00 -26.87
N SER A 356 34.54 27.11 -26.23
CA SER A 356 35.34 28.31 -26.20
C SER A 356 36.58 28.03 -25.36
N ALA A 357 37.71 27.90 -26.05
CA ALA A 357 39.06 28.03 -25.51
C ALA A 357 39.30 29.39 -24.84
#